data_AF-A0A954XTD9-F1
#
_entry.id   AF-A0A954XTD9-F1
#
_cell.length_a   1.000
_cell.length_b   1.000
_cell.length_c   1.000
_cell.angle_alpha   90.00
_cell.angle_beta   90.00
_cell.angle_gamma   90.00
#
_symmetry.space_group_name_H-M   'P 1'
#
loop_
_entity.id
_entity.type
_entity.pdbx_description
1 polymer ?
#
loop_
_entity_poly.entity_id
_entity_poly.type
_entity_poly.pdbx_seq_one_letter_code
_entity_poly.pdbx_strand_id
1 'polypeptide(L)'
;EVIHNFPQLPEQFSWQTTHNVAVDEAGNLYVIHEGRRELKDHPSIFVFDPHGKYIRSFGAQFQGGGHGIEIRKEGNEEFIYACAYQQEKTFAKLDLKGGIIWQQYAPMESGVYADGENIPFVDKADPDKAKKVWGRDRFLPTNFAFLDDGGFLLVDGYGSFYVHRYDKDGKWQSC
;
A
#
# COMPACT_ATOMS: atom_id res chain seq x y z
N GLU A 1 -3.86 -28.27 -11.36
CA GLU A 1 -3.23 -27.76 -12.59
C GLU A 1 -2.52 -26.45 -12.25
N VAL A 2 -1.37 -26.17 -12.86
CA VAL A 2 -0.63 -24.91 -12.67
C VAL A 2 -0.63 -24.19 -14.01
N ILE A 3 -1.07 -22.94 -14.02
CA ILE A 3 -1.05 -22.10 -15.23
C ILE A 3 0.15 -21.17 -15.12
N HIS A 4 1.22 -21.50 -15.86
CA HIS A 4 2.39 -20.65 -15.94
C HIS A 4 2.06 -19.32 -16.62
N ASN A 5 2.65 -18.23 -16.11
CA ASN A 5 2.40 -16.87 -16.60
C ASN A 5 0.90 -16.52 -16.61
N PHE A 6 0.15 -16.92 -15.60
CA PHE A 6 -1.29 -16.67 -15.56
C PHE A 6 -1.67 -15.19 -15.79
N PRO A 7 -1.17 -14.20 -14.99
CA PRO A 7 -1.46 -12.80 -15.26
C PRO A 7 -0.62 -12.28 -16.43
N GLN A 8 -1.26 -11.67 -17.42
CA GLN A 8 -0.65 -11.17 -18.65
C GLN A 8 -0.59 -9.63 -18.64
N LEU A 9 0.61 -9.07 -18.44
CA LEU A 9 0.81 -7.63 -18.57
C LEU A 9 0.75 -7.19 -20.04
N PRO A 10 0.18 -6.01 -20.34
CA PRO A 10 0.23 -5.45 -21.69
C PRO A 10 1.64 -4.92 -22.00
N GLU A 11 2.02 -4.90 -23.27
CA GLU A 11 3.41 -4.68 -23.74
C GLU A 11 4.09 -3.40 -23.23
N GLN A 12 3.31 -2.35 -22.93
CA GLN A 12 3.84 -1.09 -22.42
C GLN A 12 4.33 -1.16 -20.97
N PHE A 13 4.01 -2.21 -20.23
CA PHE A 13 4.40 -2.38 -18.84
C PHE A 13 5.34 -3.58 -18.66
N SER A 14 6.11 -3.54 -17.58
CA SER A 14 7.00 -4.63 -17.20
C SER A 14 6.73 -5.05 -15.76
N TRP A 15 6.88 -6.34 -15.48
CA TRP A 15 6.86 -6.82 -14.10
C TRP A 15 8.02 -6.17 -13.34
N GLN A 16 7.71 -5.71 -12.13
CA GLN A 16 8.70 -5.24 -11.18
C GLN A 16 8.66 -6.13 -9.93
N THR A 17 9.50 -5.84 -8.93
CA THR A 17 9.43 -6.55 -7.65
C THR A 17 7.99 -6.53 -7.13
N THR A 18 7.38 -7.70 -7.02
CA THR A 18 5.99 -7.87 -6.58
C THR A 18 6.00 -8.25 -5.12
N HIS A 19 5.33 -7.47 -4.26
CA HIS A 19 5.32 -7.72 -2.82
C HIS A 19 4.10 -8.47 -2.33
N ASN A 20 2.92 -8.18 -2.89
CA ASN A 20 1.69 -8.79 -2.42
C ASN A 20 0.61 -8.83 -3.51
N VAL A 21 -0.44 -9.60 -3.25
CA VAL A 21 -1.63 -9.73 -4.10
C VAL A 21 -2.89 -9.76 -3.25
N ALA A 22 -4.01 -9.32 -3.81
CA ALA A 22 -5.34 -9.42 -3.21
C ALA A 22 -6.40 -9.74 -4.26
N VAL A 23 -7.58 -10.19 -3.83
CA VAL A 23 -8.67 -10.59 -4.74
C VAL A 23 -9.98 -9.95 -4.26
N ASP A 24 -10.75 -9.36 -5.17
CA ASP A 24 -12.08 -8.80 -4.87
C ASP A 24 -13.19 -9.86 -4.97
N GLU A 25 -14.43 -9.51 -4.58
CA GLU A 25 -15.60 -10.40 -4.59
C GLU A 25 -15.94 -10.92 -6.00
N ALA A 26 -15.56 -10.18 -7.05
CA ALA A 26 -15.70 -10.60 -8.44
C ALA A 26 -14.58 -11.54 -8.92
N GLY A 27 -13.59 -11.81 -8.07
CA GLY A 27 -12.44 -12.66 -8.38
C GLY A 27 -11.34 -11.96 -9.16
N ASN A 28 -11.35 -10.63 -9.26
CA ASN A 28 -10.28 -9.90 -9.92
C ASN A 28 -9.04 -9.90 -9.03
N LEU A 29 -7.88 -10.21 -9.62
CA LEU A 29 -6.58 -10.22 -8.98
C LEU A 29 -5.96 -8.82 -9.01
N TYR A 30 -5.59 -8.29 -7.86
CA TYR A 30 -4.82 -7.07 -7.68
C TYR A 30 -3.40 -7.45 -7.31
N VAL A 31 -2.41 -6.91 -8.03
CA VAL A 31 -1.00 -7.16 -7.78
C VAL A 31 -0.32 -5.82 -7.50
N ILE A 32 0.39 -5.71 -6.37
CA ILE A 32 1.17 -4.52 -6.04
C ILE A 32 2.67 -4.75 -6.26
N HIS A 33 3.26 -3.87 -7.06
CA HIS A 33 4.69 -3.74 -7.21
C HIS A 33 5.27 -2.83 -6.11
N GLU A 34 6.48 -3.16 -5.66
CA GLU A 34 7.34 -2.18 -4.99
C GLU A 34 7.49 -0.92 -5.82
N GLY A 35 7.63 -1.11 -7.13
CA GLY A 35 7.88 -0.01 -8.03
C GLY A 35 9.36 0.33 -8.14
N ARG A 36 9.68 1.14 -9.14
CA ARG A 36 11.00 1.72 -9.37
C ARG A 36 10.81 3.22 -9.40
N ARG A 37 11.41 3.91 -8.43
CA ARG A 37 11.18 5.34 -8.17
C ARG A 37 11.42 6.22 -9.40
N GLU A 38 12.37 5.86 -10.25
CA GLU A 38 12.69 6.56 -11.48
C GLU A 38 11.60 6.45 -12.56
N LEU A 39 10.72 5.44 -12.47
CA LEU A 39 9.62 5.20 -13.39
C LEU A 39 8.32 5.81 -12.88
N LYS A 40 8.28 7.14 -12.75
CA LYS A 40 7.17 7.88 -12.12
C LYS A 40 5.79 7.63 -12.75
N ASP A 41 5.75 7.38 -14.06
CA ASP A 41 4.51 7.12 -14.79
C ASP A 41 4.13 5.64 -14.82
N HIS A 42 4.98 4.75 -14.28
CA HIS A 42 4.67 3.33 -14.19
C HIS A 42 3.68 3.08 -13.05
N PRO A 43 2.57 2.36 -13.29
CA PRO A 43 1.65 2.00 -12.23
C PRO A 43 2.29 1.06 -11.21
N SER A 44 1.83 1.12 -9.95
CA SER A 44 2.25 0.16 -8.92
C SER A 44 1.23 -0.95 -8.71
N ILE A 45 -0.03 -0.74 -9.08
CA ILE A 45 -1.10 -1.72 -8.89
C ILE A 45 -1.66 -2.13 -10.25
N PHE A 46 -1.73 -3.43 -10.49
CA PHE A 46 -2.26 -4.03 -11.71
C PHE A 46 -3.44 -4.93 -11.38
N VAL A 47 -4.51 -4.82 -12.16
CA VAL A 47 -5.75 -5.57 -11.95
C VAL A 47 -5.99 -6.49 -13.14
N PHE A 48 -6.25 -7.76 -12.84
CA PHE A 48 -6.53 -8.81 -13.81
C PHE A 48 -7.87 -9.48 -13.48
N ASP A 49 -8.56 -9.97 -14.50
CA ASP A 49 -9.77 -10.76 -14.31
C ASP A 49 -9.44 -12.18 -13.78
N PRO A 50 -10.46 -13.00 -13.42
CA PRO A 50 -10.26 -14.38 -12.98
C PRO A 50 -9.58 -15.31 -14.00
N HIS A 51 -9.34 -14.84 -15.23
CA HIS A 51 -8.65 -15.56 -16.30
C HIS A 51 -7.24 -15.00 -16.57
N GLY A 52 -6.78 -14.03 -15.78
CA GLY A 52 -5.44 -13.45 -15.88
C GLY A 52 -5.33 -12.36 -16.95
N LYS A 53 -6.45 -11.92 -17.54
CA LYS A 53 -6.45 -10.84 -18.53
C LYS A 53 -6.39 -9.50 -17.83
N TYR A 54 -5.49 -8.64 -18.29
CA TYR A 54 -5.37 -7.26 -17.81
C TYR A 54 -6.69 -6.49 -17.97
N ILE A 55 -7.11 -5.83 -16.89
CA ILE A 55 -8.27 -4.92 -16.85
C ILE A 55 -7.80 -3.47 -16.83
N ARG A 56 -6.97 -3.12 -15.83
CA ARG A 56 -6.53 -1.73 -15.56
C ARG A 56 -5.31 -1.71 -14.65
N SER A 57 -4.69 -0.54 -14.52
CA SER A 57 -3.59 -0.28 -13.60
C SER A 57 -3.64 1.14 -13.06
N PHE A 58 -3.18 1.34 -11.83
CA PHE A 58 -3.12 2.64 -11.14
C PHE A 58 -2.06 2.62 -10.04
N GLY A 59 -2.07 3.59 -9.12
CA GLY A 59 -1.19 3.56 -7.95
C GLY A 59 0.23 4.07 -8.20
N ALA A 60 0.45 4.94 -9.19
CA ALA A 60 1.77 5.53 -9.48
C ALA A 60 2.38 6.23 -8.25
N GLN A 61 1.55 6.75 -7.34
CA GLN A 61 1.97 7.33 -6.07
C GLN A 61 2.68 6.35 -5.12
N PHE A 62 2.60 5.04 -5.36
CA PHE A 62 3.30 4.02 -4.58
C PHE A 62 4.61 3.55 -5.23
N GLN A 63 5.04 4.16 -6.35
CA GLN A 63 6.25 3.72 -7.05
C GLN A 63 7.50 3.88 -6.20
N GLY A 64 8.28 2.79 -6.10
CA GLY A 64 9.50 2.74 -5.30
C GLY A 64 9.24 2.49 -3.81
N GLY A 65 8.01 2.12 -3.43
CA GLY A 65 7.65 1.81 -2.07
C GLY A 65 6.43 0.90 -1.89
N GLY A 66 5.69 0.48 -2.93
CA GLY A 66 4.49 -0.35 -2.75
C GLY A 66 4.78 -1.66 -2.02
N HIS A 67 3.88 -2.12 -1.15
CA HIS A 67 4.15 -3.31 -0.35
C HIS A 67 2.91 -4.16 -0.08
N GLY A 68 2.14 -3.82 0.96
CA GLY A 68 0.91 -4.51 1.31
C GLY A 68 -0.24 -4.07 0.42
N ILE A 69 -1.10 -5.00 0.02
CA ILE A 69 -2.39 -4.72 -0.60
C ILE A 69 -3.40 -5.73 -0.07
N GLU A 70 -4.56 -5.25 0.34
CA GLU A 70 -5.67 -6.07 0.81
C GLU A 70 -6.98 -5.49 0.25
N ILE A 71 -7.96 -6.36 -0.02
CA ILE A 71 -9.33 -5.94 -0.36
C ILE A 71 -10.21 -6.15 0.87
N ARG A 72 -11.04 -5.16 1.19
CA ARG A 72 -12.01 -5.25 2.28
C ARG A 72 -13.38 -4.82 1.82
N LYS A 73 -14.39 -5.64 2.11
CA LYS A 73 -15.79 -5.24 2.03
C LYS A 73 -16.22 -4.49 3.28
N GLU A 74 -16.77 -3.30 3.09
CA GLU A 74 -17.35 -2.47 4.14
C GLU A 74 -18.80 -2.14 3.78
N GLY A 75 -19.73 -2.74 4.50
CA GLY A 75 -21.14 -2.72 4.11
C GLY A 75 -21.34 -3.39 2.75
N ASN A 76 -21.75 -2.62 1.76
CA ASN A 76 -22.04 -3.10 0.40
C ASN A 76 -20.95 -2.74 -0.63
N GLU A 77 -19.86 -2.11 -0.20
CA GLU A 77 -18.79 -1.64 -1.08
C GLU A 77 -17.46 -2.29 -0.74
N GLU A 78 -16.60 -2.48 -1.73
CA GLU A 78 -15.24 -2.98 -1.56
C GLU A 78 -14.22 -1.86 -1.72
N PHE A 79 -13.19 -1.91 -0.89
CA PHE A 79 -12.10 -0.96 -0.85
C PHE A 79 -10.76 -1.66 -0.89
N ILE A 80 -9.77 -0.96 -1.46
CA ILE A 80 -8.37 -1.38 -1.46
C ILE A 80 -7.68 -0.70 -0.29
N TYR A 81 -6.97 -1.48 0.51
CA TYR A 81 -6.04 -0.99 1.52
C TYR A 81 -4.64 -1.27 1.02
N ALA A 82 -3.81 -0.22 0.90
CA ALA A 82 -2.45 -0.34 0.37
C ALA A 82 -1.43 0.30 1.32
N CYS A 83 -0.29 -0.37 1.50
CA CYS A 83 0.87 0.16 2.20
C CYS A 83 1.96 0.52 1.20
N ALA A 84 2.68 1.60 1.49
CA ALA A 84 3.96 1.87 0.86
C ALA A 84 5.02 2.26 1.90
N TYR A 85 6.14 1.55 1.85
CA TYR A 85 7.30 1.73 2.73
C TYR A 85 8.41 2.53 2.01
N GLN A 86 9.64 2.42 2.53
CA GLN A 86 10.82 3.13 2.08
C GLN A 86 10.69 4.65 2.21
N GLN A 87 10.59 5.38 1.09
CA GLN A 87 10.46 6.82 1.10
C GLN A 87 9.01 7.29 1.17
N GLU A 88 8.05 6.49 0.69
CA GLU A 88 6.64 6.88 0.65
C GLU A 88 6.00 6.88 2.04
N LYS A 89 6.38 5.93 2.89
CA LYS A 89 6.06 5.86 4.33
C LYS A 89 4.59 6.15 4.65
N THR A 90 3.70 5.48 3.93
CA THR A 90 2.27 5.82 3.91
C THR A 90 1.43 4.56 3.80
N PHE A 91 0.17 4.70 4.15
CA PHE A 91 -0.84 3.70 3.90
C PHE A 91 -2.14 4.40 3.52
N ALA A 92 -2.96 3.76 2.70
CA ALA A 92 -4.10 4.41 2.08
C ALA A 92 -5.27 3.45 1.92
N LYS A 93 -6.46 4.04 1.88
CA LYS A 93 -7.69 3.40 1.40
C LYS A 93 -8.08 4.00 0.07
N LEU A 94 -8.37 3.13 -0.89
CA LEU A 94 -8.79 3.49 -2.23
C LEU A 94 -10.12 2.82 -2.55
N ASP A 95 -10.90 3.39 -3.46
CA ASP A 95 -11.93 2.64 -4.16
C ASP A 95 -11.29 1.61 -5.13
N LEU A 96 -12.08 0.67 -5.64
CA LEU A 96 -11.59 -0.34 -6.59
C LEU A 96 -11.08 0.26 -7.93
N LYS A 97 -11.41 1.51 -8.24
CA LYS A 97 -10.93 2.22 -9.45
C LYS A 97 -9.59 2.93 -9.20
N GLY A 98 -9.08 2.91 -7.98
CA GLY A 98 -7.83 3.55 -7.57
C GLY A 98 -7.99 4.99 -7.08
N GLY A 99 -9.23 5.47 -6.92
CA GLY A 99 -9.51 6.78 -6.31
C GLY A 99 -9.18 6.76 -4.83
N ILE A 100 -8.42 7.76 -4.35
CA ILE A 100 -8.03 7.86 -2.94
C ILE A 100 -9.24 8.28 -2.11
N ILE A 101 -9.61 7.45 -1.13
CA ILE A 101 -10.61 7.78 -0.10
C ILE A 101 -9.92 8.51 1.05
N TRP A 102 -8.81 7.96 1.53
CA TRP A 102 -7.91 8.62 2.46
C TRP A 102 -6.51 8.06 2.32
N GLN A 103 -5.53 8.86 2.76
CA GLN A 103 -4.13 8.49 2.84
C GLN A 103 -3.56 9.04 4.15
N GLN A 104 -2.79 8.21 4.84
CA GLN A 104 -2.25 8.48 6.16
C GLN A 104 -0.76 8.16 6.21
N TYR A 105 -0.10 8.68 7.24
CA TYR A 105 1.33 8.55 7.50
C TYR A 105 1.54 8.11 8.95
N ALA A 106 2.77 8.19 9.47
CA ALA A 106 3.10 7.71 10.80
C ALA A 106 2.14 8.28 11.87
N PRO A 107 1.55 7.44 12.76
CA PRO A 107 0.70 7.91 13.85
C PRO A 107 1.56 8.53 14.96
N MET A 108 1.87 9.81 14.86
CA MET A 108 2.77 10.50 15.80
C MET A 108 2.29 10.46 17.25
N GLU A 109 0.97 10.34 17.47
CA GLU A 109 0.35 10.17 18.79
C GLU A 109 0.86 8.93 19.55
N SER A 110 1.42 7.94 18.85
CA SER A 110 2.06 6.77 19.46
C SER A 110 3.35 7.10 20.22
N GLY A 111 4.03 8.20 19.87
CA GLY A 111 5.30 8.59 20.47
C GLY A 111 6.50 7.70 20.11
N VAL A 112 6.35 6.77 19.15
CA VAL A 112 7.43 5.82 18.77
C VAL A 112 8.24 6.25 17.54
N TYR A 113 7.78 7.29 16.83
CA TYR A 113 8.36 7.76 15.58
C TYR A 113 9.14 9.06 15.73
N ALA A 114 10.18 9.19 14.92
CA ALA A 114 10.93 10.44 14.82
C ALA A 114 10.08 11.56 14.19
N ASP A 115 10.40 12.80 14.54
CA ASP A 115 9.75 13.99 14.00
C ASP A 115 9.74 13.99 12.46
N GLY A 116 8.57 14.31 11.89
CA GLY A 116 8.37 14.42 10.44
C GLY A 116 8.12 13.10 9.70
N GLU A 117 7.97 11.97 10.39
CA GLU A 117 7.53 10.71 9.78
C GLU A 117 6.06 10.75 9.32
N ASN A 118 5.28 11.73 9.79
CA ASN A 118 3.89 11.99 9.34
C ASN A 118 3.77 12.97 8.16
N ILE A 119 4.88 13.42 7.60
CA ILE A 119 4.90 14.38 6.49
C ILE A 119 5.04 13.59 5.18
N PRO A 120 4.17 13.85 4.17
CA PRO A 120 4.30 13.26 2.84
C PRO A 120 5.69 13.47 2.26
N PHE A 121 6.21 12.47 1.55
CA PHE A 121 7.52 12.56 0.92
C PHE A 121 7.69 13.78 0.01
N VAL A 122 6.66 14.07 -0.80
CA VAL A 122 6.65 15.18 -1.76
C VAL A 122 6.76 16.56 -1.11
N ASP A 123 6.39 16.66 0.17
CA ASP A 123 6.43 17.90 0.94
C ASP A 123 7.72 18.05 1.77
N LYS A 124 8.64 17.08 1.71
CA LYS A 124 9.95 17.17 2.38
C LYS A 124 10.88 18.08 1.58
N ALA A 125 11.58 18.96 2.31
CA ALA A 125 12.35 20.09 1.76
C ALA A 125 13.45 19.75 0.71
N ASP A 126 13.79 18.47 0.52
CA ASP A 126 14.69 18.01 -0.54
C ASP A 126 14.32 16.56 -0.92
N PRO A 127 13.39 16.33 -1.88
CA PRO A 127 12.96 14.99 -2.30
C PRO A 127 14.12 14.16 -2.86
N ASP A 128 15.10 14.79 -3.50
CA ASP A 128 16.26 14.09 -4.07
C ASP A 128 17.29 13.67 -3.01
N LYS A 129 17.30 14.33 -1.83
CA LYS A 129 18.08 13.90 -0.65
C LYS A 129 17.28 13.18 0.43
N ALA A 130 15.98 12.98 0.25
CA ALA A 130 15.19 12.13 1.13
C ALA A 130 15.60 10.67 0.89
N LYS A 131 16.71 10.31 1.55
CA LYS A 131 17.32 8.99 1.56
C LYS A 131 16.31 7.99 2.11
N LYS A 132 16.45 6.73 1.70
CA LYS A 132 15.80 5.60 2.39
C LYS A 132 16.37 5.56 3.82
N VAL A 133 15.64 6.12 4.78
CA VAL A 133 16.03 6.12 6.19
C VAL A 133 15.34 4.96 6.89
N TRP A 134 16.16 4.02 7.34
CA TRP A 134 15.77 2.86 8.12
C TRP A 134 16.11 3.08 9.59
N GLY A 135 15.33 2.50 10.48
CA GLY A 135 15.52 2.65 11.92
C GLY A 135 14.29 2.22 12.70
N ARG A 136 14.49 1.97 14.00
CA ARG A 136 13.41 1.57 14.91
C ARG A 136 12.44 2.71 15.27
N ASP A 137 12.74 3.92 14.82
CA ASP A 137 11.95 5.14 14.95
C ASP A 137 11.39 5.61 13.60
N ARG A 138 11.43 4.75 12.58
CA ARG A 138 10.98 5.04 11.22
C ARG A 138 9.71 4.26 10.92
N PHE A 139 8.78 4.92 10.23
CA PHE A 139 7.53 4.31 9.81
C PHE A 139 7.68 3.67 8.43
N LEU A 140 7.63 2.33 8.38
CA LEU A 140 7.78 1.52 7.18
C LEU A 140 6.66 0.46 7.13
N PRO A 141 5.40 0.90 6.94
CA PRO A 141 4.23 0.01 7.00
C PRO A 141 4.27 -1.05 5.90
N THR A 142 3.94 -2.30 6.25
CA THR A 142 4.09 -3.43 5.33
C THR A 142 2.78 -4.14 4.99
N ASN A 143 1.86 -4.33 5.94
CA ASN A 143 0.57 -4.93 5.62
C ASN A 143 -0.52 -4.64 6.68
N PHE A 144 -1.75 -5.03 6.36
CA PHE A 144 -2.94 -4.90 7.21
C PHE A 144 -3.44 -6.26 7.71
N ALA A 145 -4.21 -6.23 8.80
CA ALA A 145 -5.15 -7.29 9.15
C ALA A 145 -6.46 -6.66 9.66
N PHE A 146 -7.61 -7.13 9.19
CA PHE A 146 -8.89 -6.52 9.53
C PHE A 146 -9.52 -7.15 10.78
N LEU A 147 -10.24 -6.33 11.53
CA LEU A 147 -10.93 -6.72 12.76
C LEU A 147 -12.46 -6.74 12.55
N ASP A 148 -13.15 -7.58 13.32
CA ASP A 148 -14.61 -7.74 13.28
C ASP A 148 -15.37 -6.46 13.67
N ASP A 149 -14.73 -5.58 14.44
CA ASP A 149 -15.29 -4.28 14.88
C ASP A 149 -15.26 -3.20 13.79
N GLY A 150 -14.83 -3.55 12.56
CA GLY A 150 -14.63 -2.60 11.48
C GLY A 150 -13.25 -1.93 11.49
N GLY A 151 -12.48 -2.05 12.57
CA GLY A 151 -11.11 -1.57 12.65
C GLY A 151 -10.11 -2.42 11.88
N PHE A 152 -8.84 -2.06 12.00
CA PHE A 152 -7.73 -2.78 11.40
C PHE A 152 -6.45 -2.65 12.22
N LEU A 153 -5.58 -3.65 12.05
CA LEU A 153 -4.20 -3.63 12.48
C LEU A 153 -3.32 -3.27 11.29
N LEU A 154 -2.33 -2.42 11.52
CA LEU A 154 -1.30 -2.05 10.55
C LEU A 154 0.06 -2.43 11.12
N VAL A 155 0.80 -3.27 10.40
CA VAL A 155 2.13 -3.72 10.83
C VAL A 155 3.18 -2.78 10.25
N ASP A 156 4.00 -2.19 11.11
CA ASP A 156 5.25 -1.51 10.72
C ASP A 156 6.41 -2.52 10.76
N GLY A 157 6.43 -3.42 9.79
CA GLY A 157 7.27 -4.61 9.82
C GLY A 157 8.76 -4.34 9.59
N TYR A 158 9.10 -3.30 8.83
CA TYR A 158 10.49 -2.97 8.49
C TYR A 158 11.09 -1.87 9.35
N GLY A 159 10.26 -1.08 10.02
CA GLY A 159 10.67 0.07 10.80
C GLY A 159 10.71 -0.24 12.28
N SER A 160 9.67 0.20 12.98
CA SER A 160 9.60 0.20 14.44
C SER A 160 9.18 -1.14 15.06
N PHE A 161 8.71 -2.11 14.26
CA PHE A 161 8.19 -3.42 14.67
C PHE A 161 6.90 -3.37 15.48
N TYR A 162 6.20 -2.24 15.48
CA TYR A 162 4.90 -2.11 16.13
C TYR A 162 3.76 -2.62 15.24
N VAL A 163 2.69 -3.03 15.91
CA VAL A 163 1.39 -3.32 15.28
C VAL A 163 0.42 -2.26 15.76
N HIS A 164 0.09 -1.31 14.91
CA HIS A 164 -0.84 -0.24 15.23
C HIS A 164 -2.27 -0.71 15.09
N ARG A 165 -3.12 -0.41 16.07
CA ARG A 165 -4.57 -0.60 15.97
C ARG A 165 -5.24 0.72 15.57
N TYR A 166 -6.12 0.63 14.59
CA TYR A 166 -6.99 1.70 14.14
C TYR A 166 -8.45 1.28 14.26
N ASP A 167 -9.33 2.24 14.52
CA ASP A 167 -10.78 2.03 14.46
C ASP A 167 -11.30 1.99 13.01
N LYS A 168 -12.61 1.76 12.86
CA LYS A 168 -13.27 1.68 11.56
C LYS A 168 -13.19 2.96 10.71
N ASP A 169 -12.98 4.10 11.37
CA ASP A 169 -12.89 5.41 10.72
C ASP A 169 -11.42 5.75 10.40
N GLY A 170 -10.50 4.83 10.65
CA GLY A 170 -9.07 4.99 10.42
C GLY A 170 -8.38 5.88 11.46
N LYS A 171 -8.94 6.04 12.66
CA LYS A 171 -8.31 6.77 13.76
C LYS A 171 -7.44 5.84 14.59
N TRP A 172 -6.22 6.25 14.86
CA TRP A 172 -5.27 5.48 15.67
C TRP A 172 -5.78 5.30 17.10
N GLN A 173 -5.52 4.13 17.68
CA GLN A 173 -5.97 3.76 19.03
C GLN A 173 -4.81 3.37 19.96
N SER A 174 -3.90 2.51 19.47
CA SER A 174 -2.79 1.96 20.26
C SER A 174 -1.74 1.30 19.35
N CYS A 175 -0.60 0.93 19.92
CA CYS A 175 0.45 0.13 19.28
C CYS A 175 1.17 -0.75 20.30
#